data_AF-A0A6J6J5F2-F1
#
_entry.id   AF-A0A6J6J5F2-F1
#
_cell.length_a   1.000
_cell.length_b   1.000
_cell.length_c   1.000
_cell.angle_alpha   90.00
_cell.angle_beta   90.00
_cell.angle_gamma   90.00
#
_symmetry.space_group_name_H-M   'P 1'
#
loop_
_entity.id
_entity.type
_entity.pdbx_description
1 polymer ?
#
loop_
_entity_poly.entity_id
_entity_poly.type
_entity_poly.pdbx_seq_one_letter_code
_entity_poly.pdbx_strand_id
1 'polypeptide(L)'
;MIKLSEVQALAERLIVQHLSVLEHQWSFRWDHARRRAGACHHDKKQISLSIHLTALGSLEDAEQTMLHEIAHALCGKEHNHSQQWLDTARSIGYTGWIRHTGPSPDHLARWRGTCAAGHVILRFRKPRNMVASCVLCHPRFSRRHLIEWELLG
;
A
#
# COMPACT_ATOMS: atom_id res chain seq x y z
N MET A 1 -12.17 -12.05 12.25
CA MET A 1 -12.18 -10.82 11.44
C MET A 1 -11.82 -9.68 12.38
N ILE A 2 -10.84 -8.87 12.01
CA ILE A 2 -10.40 -7.74 12.85
C ILE A 2 -11.51 -6.69 13.00
N LYS A 3 -11.66 -6.09 14.18
CA LYS A 3 -12.60 -4.99 14.36
C LYS A 3 -11.93 -3.68 13.95
N LEU A 4 -12.55 -2.95 13.02
CA LEU A 4 -12.01 -1.66 12.56
C LEU A 4 -11.89 -0.62 13.69
N SER A 5 -12.73 -0.70 14.72
CA SER A 5 -12.60 0.14 15.91
C SER A 5 -11.32 -0.12 16.70
N GLU A 6 -10.87 -1.38 16.79
CA GLU A 6 -9.61 -1.74 17.46
C GLU A 6 -8.41 -1.19 16.68
N VAL A 7 -8.45 -1.26 15.36
CA VAL A 7 -7.42 -0.67 14.49
C VAL A 7 -7.41 0.85 14.58
N GLN A 8 -8.58 1.48 14.59
CA GLN A 8 -8.66 2.94 14.72
C GLN A 8 -8.04 3.41 16.04
N ALA A 9 -8.38 2.76 17.15
CA ALA A 9 -7.79 3.08 18.45
C ALA A 9 -6.27 2.84 18.46
N LEU A 10 -5.79 1.78 17.80
CA LEU A 10 -4.35 1.53 17.63
C LEU A 10 -3.68 2.66 16.83
N ALA A 11 -4.26 3.03 15.68
CA ALA A 11 -3.71 4.05 14.81
C ALA A 11 -3.61 5.41 15.51
N GLU A 12 -4.65 5.81 16.23
CA GLU A 12 -4.68 7.04 17.02
C GLU A 12 -3.61 7.02 18.13
N ARG A 13 -3.45 5.90 18.85
CA ARG A 13 -2.38 5.75 19.87
C ARG A 13 -0.99 5.88 19.26
N LEU A 14 -0.72 5.23 18.13
CA LEU A 14 0.59 5.28 17.47
C LEU A 14 0.92 6.68 16.96
N ILE A 15 -0.07 7.40 16.43
CA ILE A 15 0.10 8.81 16.03
C ILE A 15 0.50 9.65 17.24
N VAL A 16 -0.21 9.53 18.36
CA VAL A 16 0.12 10.27 19.59
C VAL A 16 1.52 9.90 20.09
N GLN A 17 1.85 8.61 20.12
CA GLN A 17 3.12 8.11 20.61
C GLN A 17 4.33 8.64 19.82
N HIS A 18 4.23 8.72 18.48
CA HIS A 18 5.38 8.99 17.63
C HIS A 18 5.40 10.38 16.99
N LEU A 19 4.23 11.00 16.77
CA LEU A 19 4.12 12.26 16.03
C LEU A 19 3.78 13.46 16.92
N SER A 20 3.54 13.27 18.22
CA SER A 20 3.27 14.38 19.16
C SER A 20 4.43 15.36 19.34
N VAL A 21 5.65 14.93 19.00
CA VAL A 21 6.86 15.76 19.01
C VAL A 21 6.94 16.73 17.82
N LEU A 22 6.09 16.55 16.81
CA LEU A 22 6.04 17.42 15.64
C LEU A 22 5.17 18.65 15.93
N GLU A 23 5.52 19.78 15.30
CA GLU A 23 4.81 21.06 15.48
C GLU A 23 3.32 20.99 15.15
N HIS A 24 2.94 20.16 14.18
CA HIS A 24 1.56 20.01 13.73
C HIS A 24 0.94 18.73 14.25
N GLN A 25 -0.34 18.85 14.65
CA GLN A 25 -1.13 17.70 15.06
C GLN A 25 -1.46 16.82 13.85
N TRP A 26 -1.02 15.56 13.92
CA TRP A 26 -1.35 14.55 12.92
C TRP A 26 -2.65 13.83 13.27
N SER A 27 -3.38 13.36 12.25
CA SER A 27 -4.65 12.67 12.41
C SER A 27 -4.72 11.34 11.65
N PHE A 28 -5.57 10.43 12.13
CA PHE A 28 -5.88 9.18 11.44
C PHE A 28 -7.19 9.30 10.63
N ARG A 29 -7.30 8.53 9.54
CA ARG A 29 -8.57 8.29 8.84
C ARG A 29 -8.61 6.97 8.07
N TRP A 30 -9.82 6.58 7.70
CA TRP A 30 -10.04 5.54 6.70
C TRP A 30 -10.07 6.10 5.28
N ASP A 31 -9.62 5.29 4.32
CA ASP A 31 -9.91 5.47 2.91
C ASP A 31 -10.36 4.18 2.23
N HIS A 32 -10.69 4.28 0.94
CA HIS A 32 -11.22 3.18 0.13
C HIS A 32 -10.23 2.68 -0.93
N ALA A 33 -8.92 2.86 -0.72
CA ALA A 33 -7.92 2.36 -1.66
C ALA A 33 -7.99 0.84 -1.77
N ARG A 34 -7.84 0.29 -2.97
CA ARG A 34 -7.88 -1.17 -3.20
C ARG A 34 -6.52 -1.78 -3.55
N ARG A 35 -5.43 -1.03 -3.35
CA ARG A 35 -4.08 -1.43 -3.79
C ARG A 35 -2.95 -0.98 -2.85
N ARG A 36 -3.21 0.02 -2.01
CA ARG A 36 -2.25 0.51 -1.02
C ARG A 36 -2.90 0.35 0.34
N ALA A 37 -2.17 -0.28 1.27
CA ALA A 37 -2.66 -0.53 2.62
C ALA A 37 -2.72 0.78 3.43
N GLY A 38 -1.71 1.64 3.26
CA GLY A 38 -1.60 2.95 3.91
C GLY A 38 -1.31 4.10 2.94
N ALA A 39 -1.33 5.32 3.48
CA ALA A 39 -0.70 6.50 2.89
C ALA A 39 -0.48 7.60 3.93
N CYS A 40 0.66 8.29 3.82
CA CYS A 40 0.97 9.53 4.51
C CYS A 40 0.65 10.76 3.65
N HIS A 41 -0.17 11.67 4.17
CA HIS A 41 -0.59 12.92 3.52
C HIS A 41 0.04 14.11 4.24
N HIS A 42 1.24 14.51 3.78
CA HIS A 42 2.03 15.58 4.42
C HIS A 42 1.35 16.96 4.38
N ASP A 43 0.54 17.23 3.35
CA ASP A 43 -0.22 18.47 3.17
C ASP A 43 -1.33 18.59 4.22
N LYS A 44 -1.97 17.48 4.56
CA LYS A 44 -3.10 17.40 5.51
C LYS A 44 -2.69 16.99 6.92
N LYS A 45 -1.41 16.66 7.13
CA LYS A 45 -0.89 16.08 8.38
C LYS A 45 -1.75 14.89 8.81
N GLN A 46 -1.87 13.93 7.91
CA GLN A 46 -2.82 12.85 8.06
C GLN A 46 -2.26 11.53 7.57
N ILE A 47 -2.54 10.45 8.31
CA ILE A 47 -2.25 9.09 7.91
C ILE A 47 -3.57 8.38 7.65
N SER A 48 -3.62 7.61 6.56
CA SER A 48 -4.81 6.85 6.20
C SER A 48 -4.51 5.39 5.98
N LEU A 49 -5.42 4.51 6.41
CA LEU A 49 -5.44 3.09 6.02
C LEU A 49 -6.62 2.77 5.12
N SER A 50 -6.46 1.76 4.25
CA SER A 50 -7.54 1.22 3.44
C SER A 50 -8.47 0.34 4.29
N ILE A 51 -9.75 0.72 4.37
CA ILE A 51 -10.76 -0.08 5.05
C ILE A 51 -10.87 -1.50 4.46
N HIS A 52 -10.67 -1.64 3.15
CA HIS A 52 -10.79 -2.91 2.45
C HIS A 52 -9.61 -3.84 2.74
N LEU A 53 -8.39 -3.32 2.75
CA LEU A 53 -7.19 -4.13 2.96
C LEU A 53 -6.98 -4.43 4.45
N THR A 54 -7.28 -3.49 5.33
CA THR A 54 -7.21 -3.72 6.77
C THR A 54 -8.18 -4.81 7.21
N ALA A 55 -9.41 -4.84 6.68
CA ALA A 55 -10.38 -5.87 7.03
C ALA A 55 -9.96 -7.31 6.65
N LEU A 56 -9.02 -7.45 5.72
CA LEU A 56 -8.48 -8.73 5.27
C LEU A 56 -7.25 -9.19 6.07
N GLY A 57 -6.65 -8.29 6.85
CA GLY A 57 -5.42 -8.55 7.60
C GLY A 57 -5.64 -8.76 9.09
N SER A 58 -4.52 -8.84 9.80
CA SER A 58 -4.43 -8.89 11.26
C SER A 58 -4.21 -7.50 11.87
N LEU A 59 -4.27 -7.42 13.21
CA LEU A 59 -3.98 -6.17 13.93
C LEU A 59 -2.51 -5.79 13.79
N GLU A 60 -1.63 -6.80 13.76
CA GLU A 60 -0.20 -6.64 13.51
C GLU A 60 0.08 -6.10 12.10
N ASP A 61 -0.64 -6.57 11.07
CA ASP A 61 -0.51 -6.01 9.71
C ASP A 61 -0.89 -4.52 9.67
N ALA A 62 -1.96 -4.16 10.39
CA ALA A 62 -2.39 -2.77 10.50
C ALA A 62 -1.37 -1.91 11.27
N GLU A 63 -0.79 -2.45 12.35
CA GLU A 63 0.30 -1.83 13.11
C GLU A 63 1.50 -1.55 12.20
N GLN A 64 1.99 -2.56 11.49
CA GLN A 64 3.14 -2.43 10.60
C GLN A 64 2.87 -1.45 9.46
N THR A 65 1.62 -1.40 8.94
CA THR A 65 1.23 -0.38 7.96
C THR A 65 1.22 1.02 8.58
N MET A 66 0.73 1.18 9.81
CA MET A 66 0.78 2.47 10.51
C MET A 66 2.21 2.94 10.75
N LEU A 67 3.08 2.07 11.26
CA LEU A 67 4.49 2.40 11.50
C LEU A 67 5.21 2.80 10.21
N HIS A 68 4.89 2.14 9.09
CA HIS A 68 5.40 2.52 7.77
C HIS A 68 5.03 3.98 7.40
N GLU A 69 3.77 4.36 7.56
CA GLU A 69 3.30 5.72 7.21
C GLU A 69 3.77 6.78 8.23
N ILE A 70 3.88 6.42 9.50
CA ILE A 70 4.46 7.27 10.56
C ILE A 70 5.94 7.55 10.27
N ALA A 71 6.70 6.56 9.80
CA ALA A 71 8.09 6.78 9.40
C ALA A 71 8.21 7.78 8.24
N HIS A 72 7.30 7.75 7.26
CA HIS A 72 7.24 8.79 6.23
C HIS A 72 6.96 10.17 6.83
N ALA A 73 6.01 10.27 7.76
CA ALA A 73 5.68 11.52 8.44
C ALA A 73 6.89 12.11 9.21
N LEU A 74 7.68 11.27 9.89
CA LEU A 74 8.88 11.66 10.64
C LEU A 74 10.05 12.09 9.75
N CYS A 75 10.31 11.37 8.66
CA CYS A 75 11.46 11.66 7.78
C CYS A 75 11.18 12.84 6.84
N GLY A 76 9.92 13.05 6.47
CA GLY A 76 9.54 14.02 5.45
C GLY A 76 9.48 13.43 4.04
N LYS A 77 8.72 14.11 3.19
CA LYS A 77 8.28 13.64 1.87
C LYS A 77 9.42 13.27 0.91
N GLU A 78 10.56 13.96 1.01
CA GLU A 78 11.71 13.75 0.11
C GLU A 78 12.42 12.41 0.37
N HIS A 79 12.24 11.84 1.56
CA HIS A 79 13.02 10.69 2.04
C HIS A 79 12.43 9.31 1.69
N ASN A 80 11.33 9.23 0.92
CA ASN A 80 10.73 8.01 0.34
C ASN A 80 11.05 6.73 1.15
N HIS A 81 11.54 5.65 0.52
CA HIS A 81 12.06 4.45 1.21
C HIS A 81 13.60 4.46 1.26
N SER A 82 14.19 5.62 1.55
CA SER A 82 15.64 5.77 1.70
C SER A 82 16.19 5.01 2.91
N GLN A 83 17.53 4.96 3.04
CA GLN A 83 18.17 4.40 4.23
C GLN A 83 17.72 5.10 5.51
N GLN A 84 17.60 6.44 5.47
CA GLN A 84 17.11 7.22 6.60
C GLN A 84 15.67 6.82 6.97
N TRP A 85 14.79 6.65 5.99
CA TRP A 85 13.44 6.15 6.24
C TRP A 85 13.45 4.78 6.90
N LEU A 86 14.30 3.86 6.43
CA LEU A 86 14.39 2.52 6.98
C LEU A 86 14.90 2.53 8.43
N ASP A 87 15.90 3.35 8.72
CA ASP A 87 16.45 3.50 10.06
C ASP A 87 15.41 4.10 11.02
N THR A 88 14.68 5.13 10.58
CA THR A 88 13.57 5.70 11.34
C THR A 88 12.45 4.68 11.56
N ALA A 89 12.02 3.97 10.51
CA ALA A 89 10.97 2.96 10.61
C ALA A 89 11.35 1.86 11.62
N ARG A 90 12.58 1.34 11.54
CA ARG A 90 13.09 0.35 12.50
C ARG A 90 13.15 0.88 13.91
N SER A 91 13.53 2.15 14.09
CA SER A 91 13.62 2.76 15.42
C SER A 91 12.27 2.83 16.15
N ILE A 92 11.16 2.85 15.39
CA ILE A 92 9.80 2.86 15.93
C ILE A 92 9.12 1.48 15.90
N GLY A 93 9.88 0.40 15.67
CA GLY A 93 9.37 -0.97 15.72
C GLY A 93 8.84 -1.55 14.41
N TYR A 94 9.07 -0.89 13.27
CA TYR A 94 8.76 -1.47 11.96
C TYR A 94 9.71 -2.64 11.66
N THR A 95 9.14 -3.82 11.44
CA THR A 95 9.86 -5.06 11.09
C THR A 95 9.63 -5.49 9.65
N GLY A 96 8.72 -4.81 8.94
CA GLY A 96 8.40 -5.10 7.54
C GLY A 96 9.59 -4.90 6.59
N TRP A 97 9.60 -5.68 5.52
CA TRP A 97 10.53 -5.47 4.41
C TRP A 97 9.97 -4.41 3.45
N ILE A 98 10.87 -3.67 2.78
CA ILE A 98 10.64 -2.51 1.87
C ILE A 98 9.57 -2.74 0.77
N ARG A 99 9.06 -3.96 0.61
CA ARG A 99 7.91 -4.29 -0.24
C ARG A 99 6.85 -4.98 0.60
N HIS A 100 5.76 -4.27 0.88
CA HIS A 100 4.54 -4.84 1.45
C HIS A 100 4.06 -6.03 0.61
N THR A 101 4.31 -7.25 1.08
CA THR A 101 3.59 -8.48 0.68
C THR A 101 2.43 -8.72 1.66
N GLY A 102 1.62 -7.69 1.92
CA GLY A 102 0.31 -7.92 2.50
C GLY A 102 -0.55 -8.75 1.54
N PRO A 103 -1.64 -9.38 2.01
CA PRO A 103 -2.55 -10.11 1.13
C PRO A 103 -2.94 -9.21 -0.05
N SER A 104 -2.45 -9.56 -1.24
CA SER A 104 -2.79 -8.79 -2.42
C SER A 104 -4.29 -8.98 -2.63
N PRO A 105 -5.06 -7.91 -2.88
CA PRO A 105 -6.49 -7.97 -3.19
C PRO A 105 -6.72 -8.61 -4.56
N ASP A 106 -5.85 -9.49 -5.02
CA ASP A 106 -5.89 -10.21 -6.28
C ASP A 106 -7.23 -10.92 -6.47
N HIS A 107 -7.83 -11.43 -5.40
CA HIS A 107 -9.18 -12.01 -5.41
C HIS A 107 -10.30 -11.01 -5.76
N LEU A 108 -10.07 -9.70 -5.57
CA LEU A 108 -11.02 -8.65 -5.97
C LEU A 108 -10.78 -8.17 -7.41
N ALA A 109 -9.73 -8.65 -8.08
CA ALA A 109 -9.41 -8.23 -9.43
C ALA A 109 -10.47 -8.76 -10.40
N ARG A 110 -11.01 -7.87 -11.23
CA ARG A 110 -12.02 -8.22 -12.24
C ARG A 110 -11.42 -8.55 -13.60
N TRP A 111 -10.13 -8.31 -13.79
CA TRP A 111 -9.46 -8.50 -15.06
C TRP A 111 -8.11 -9.16 -14.82
N ARG A 112 -7.83 -10.23 -15.56
CA ARG A 112 -6.53 -10.89 -15.60
C ARG A 112 -5.90 -10.68 -16.98
N GLY A 113 -4.66 -10.24 -16.98
CA GLY A 113 -3.82 -10.18 -18.17
C GLY A 113 -2.75 -11.25 -18.09
N THR A 114 -2.57 -12.03 -19.14
CA THR A 114 -1.52 -13.05 -19.23
C THR A 114 -0.71 -12.82 -20.49
N CYS A 115 0.63 -12.88 -20.40
CA CYS A 115 1.49 -12.85 -21.58
C CYS A 115 1.95 -14.26 -21.96
N ALA A 116 2.48 -14.45 -23.18
CA ALA A 116 2.95 -15.75 -23.66
C ALA A 116 4.03 -16.43 -22.78
N ALA A 117 4.75 -15.66 -21.96
CA ALA A 117 5.72 -16.18 -21.00
C ALA A 117 5.10 -16.60 -19.65
N GLY A 118 3.78 -16.49 -19.48
CA GLY A 118 3.06 -16.88 -18.27
C GLY A 118 2.95 -15.82 -17.17
N HIS A 119 3.55 -14.63 -17.33
CA HIS A 119 3.39 -13.56 -16.33
C HIS A 119 1.94 -13.07 -16.25
N VAL A 120 1.43 -12.95 -15.03
CA VAL A 120 0.05 -12.54 -14.72
C VAL A 120 0.02 -11.10 -14.22
N ILE A 121 -0.95 -10.32 -14.72
CA ILE A 121 -1.20 -8.93 -14.32
C ILE A 121 -2.67 -8.77 -13.97
N LEU A 122 -2.95 -8.35 -12.73
CA LEU A 122 -4.32 -8.18 -12.25
C LEU A 122 -4.77 -6.71 -12.28
N ARG A 123 -6.01 -6.49 -12.73
CA ARG A 123 -6.64 -5.17 -12.85
C ARG A 123 -8.04 -5.18 -12.23
N PHE A 124 -8.34 -4.16 -11.43
CA PHE A 124 -9.68 -3.99 -10.80
C PHE A 124 -10.69 -3.30 -11.72
N ARG A 125 -10.20 -2.60 -12.74
CA ARG A 125 -11.00 -1.87 -13.73
C ARG A 125 -10.57 -2.35 -15.12
N LYS A 126 -11.47 -2.21 -16.09
CA LYS A 126 -11.17 -2.50 -17.49
C LYS A 126 -9.89 -1.73 -17.90
N PRO A 127 -8.89 -2.41 -18.51
CA PRO A 127 -7.72 -1.73 -19.05
C PRO A 127 -8.15 -0.63 -20.03
N ARG A 128 -7.59 0.59 -19.88
CA ARG A 128 -7.87 1.69 -20.82
C ARG A 128 -7.37 1.37 -22.23
N ASN A 129 -6.21 0.73 -22.31
CA ASN A 129 -5.63 0.22 -23.55
C ASN A 129 -5.64 -1.30 -23.47
N MET A 130 -6.46 -1.93 -24.31
CA MET A 130 -6.53 -3.40 -24.39
C MET A 130 -5.30 -3.98 -25.10
N VAL A 131 -4.59 -3.17 -25.89
CA VAL A 131 -3.30 -3.53 -26.50
C VAL A 131 -2.18 -3.06 -25.57
N ALA A 132 -1.70 -3.97 -24.73
CA ALA A 132 -0.58 -3.75 -23.82
C ALA A 132 0.43 -4.89 -23.95
N SER A 133 1.69 -4.67 -23.58
CA SER A 133 2.73 -5.71 -23.56
C SER A 133 3.40 -5.82 -22.19
N CYS A 134 3.94 -7.00 -21.91
CA CYS A 134 4.52 -7.32 -20.60
C CYS A 134 5.86 -6.61 -20.39
N VAL A 135 5.91 -5.73 -19.38
CA VAL A 135 7.12 -4.99 -18.99
C VAL A 135 8.20 -5.88 -18.37
N LEU A 136 7.81 -7.04 -17.81
CA LEU A 136 8.75 -8.03 -17.30
C LEU A 136 9.47 -8.77 -18.42
N CYS A 137 8.79 -8.99 -19.55
CA CYS A 137 9.42 -9.59 -20.73
C CYS A 137 10.27 -8.57 -21.50
N HIS A 138 9.81 -7.32 -21.60
CA HIS A 138 10.54 -6.26 -22.27
C HIS A 138 10.13 -4.88 -21.74
N PRO A 139 11.07 -3.99 -21.35
CA PRO A 139 10.74 -2.74 -20.67
C PRO A 139 9.99 -1.71 -21.54
N ARG A 140 10.10 -1.80 -22.87
CA ARG A 140 9.31 -1.00 -23.83
C ARG A 140 8.20 -1.83 -24.48
N PHE A 141 7.18 -1.14 -25.00
CA PHE A 141 6.10 -1.81 -25.73
C PHE A 141 6.65 -2.71 -26.85
N SER A 142 6.20 -3.97 -26.87
CA SER A 142 6.62 -4.96 -27.85
C SER A 142 5.45 -5.85 -28.22
N ARG A 143 5.15 -5.94 -29.53
CA ARG A 143 4.10 -6.82 -30.05
C ARG A 143 4.40 -8.31 -29.83
N ARG A 144 5.65 -8.66 -29.50
CA ARG A 144 6.06 -10.03 -29.18
C ARG A 144 5.63 -10.48 -27.78
N HIS A 145 5.26 -9.54 -26.91
CA HIS A 145 4.92 -9.81 -25.51
C HIS A 145 3.55 -9.24 -25.16
N LEU A 146 2.60 -9.31 -26.09
CA LEU A 146 1.24 -8.82 -25.85
C LEU A 146 0.61 -9.54 -24.66
N ILE A 147 -0.20 -8.78 -23.93
CA ILE A 147 -1.00 -9.25 -22.81
C ILE A 147 -2.39 -9.56 -23.35
N GLU A 148 -2.82 -10.80 -23.15
CA GLU A 148 -4.19 -11.24 -23.39
C GLU A 148 -5.01 -11.00 -22.14
N TRP A 149 -6.14 -10.31 -22.29
CA TRP A 149 -6.99 -9.90 -21.17
C TRP A 149 -8.26 -10.74 -21.10
N GLU A 150 -8.58 -11.25 -19.93
CA GLU A 150 -9.85 -11.89 -19.60
C GLU A 150 -10.54 -11.15 -18.46
N LEU A 151 -11.88 -11.15 -18.49
CA LEU A 151 -12.71 -10.69 -17.37
C LEU A 151 -12.88 -11.85 -16.39
N LEU A 152 -12.43 -11.66 -15.15
CA LEU A 152 -12.72 -12.57 -14.05
C LEU A 152 -14.15 -12.28 -13.55
N GLY A 153 -14.96 -13.35 -13.45
CA GLY A 153 -16.39 -13.31 -13.12
C GLY A 153 -16.73 -12.55 -11.84
#